data_AF-A0A968MJA8-F1
#
_entry.id   AF-A0A968MJA8-F1
#
_cell.length_a   1.000
_cell.length_b   1.000
_cell.length_c   1.000
_cell.angle_alpha   90.00
_cell.angle_beta   90.00
_cell.angle_gamma   90.00
#
_symmetry.space_group_name_H-M   'P 1'
#
loop_
_entity.id
_entity.type
_entity.pdbx_description
1 polymer ?
#
loop_
_entity_poly.entity_id
_entity_poly.type
_entity_poly.pdbx_seq_one_letter_code
_entity_poly.pdbx_strand_id
1 'polypeptide(L)'
;MIINELNHNVDAYRISTFFYKNRNSRGGKIYAGPLWDCDLSFGNADYCNGWNTKGWGYDFATECPGDGWYPPFWWQKFLSDPNFVNQLKCRWEFFRKGPLSIENIYNRMDSISGYLDEAQQRNFDRWPILGTYVWPNYLAETRETYSEEVDFMKDWISDRLDWIDENIPGTCNISGISEPYFAINVFLYPNPVKDRAVLSFESDIPRDIQVTLISMNGNETTLIHQGFEPGEQILSLDFSQVENGVYLLRITDNHTIIYSTKVVKY
;
A
#
# COMPACT_ATOMS: atom_id res chain seq x y z
N MET A 1 4.49 6.04 -3.78
CA MET A 1 4.21 7.45 -3.40
C MET A 1 3.87 7.53 -1.93
N ILE A 2 2.71 7.04 -1.46
CA ILE A 2 2.30 7.17 -0.03
C ILE A 2 3.42 6.89 0.98
N ILE A 3 4.07 5.72 0.93
CA ILE A 3 5.12 5.39 1.91
C ILE A 3 6.36 6.27 1.77
N ASN A 4 6.76 6.59 0.52
CA ASN A 4 7.89 7.49 0.26
C ASN A 4 7.60 8.94 0.72
N GLU A 5 6.34 9.38 0.67
CA GLU A 5 5.97 10.69 1.21
C GLU A 5 5.88 10.67 2.73
N LEU A 6 5.36 9.58 3.32
CA LEU A 6 5.28 9.42 4.76
C LEU A 6 6.66 9.40 5.40
N ASN A 7 7.61 8.68 4.82
CA ASN A 7 8.97 8.62 5.35
C ASN A 7 9.86 9.80 4.92
N HIS A 8 9.42 10.61 3.95
CA HIS A 8 10.14 11.74 3.38
C HIS A 8 11.60 11.42 2.99
N ASN A 9 11.79 10.26 2.38
CA ASN A 9 13.11 9.82 1.91
C ASN A 9 13.64 10.73 0.79
N VAL A 10 14.80 11.36 1.01
CA VAL A 10 15.46 12.28 0.07
C VAL A 10 15.85 11.61 -1.27
N ASP A 11 15.97 10.29 -1.29
CA ASP A 11 16.37 9.51 -2.47
C ASP A 11 15.22 8.81 -3.19
N ALA A 12 14.02 8.79 -2.57
CA ALA A 12 12.90 7.97 -3.00
C ALA A 12 12.57 8.14 -4.49
N TYR A 13 12.45 9.35 -5.01
CA TYR A 13 11.94 9.56 -6.37
C TYR A 13 12.99 9.46 -7.48
N ARG A 14 14.23 9.13 -7.13
CA ARG A 14 15.40 9.37 -8.00
C ARG A 14 16.30 8.15 -8.09
N ILE A 15 16.76 7.64 -6.94
CA ILE A 15 17.80 6.60 -6.86
C ILE A 15 17.43 5.42 -5.95
N SER A 16 16.44 5.57 -5.06
CA SER A 16 15.91 4.50 -4.20
C SER A 16 14.49 4.05 -4.57
N THR A 17 14.21 3.97 -5.88
CA THR A 17 12.95 3.40 -6.40
C THR A 17 13.19 2.26 -7.37
N PHE A 18 12.57 1.13 -7.08
CA PHE A 18 12.50 -0.02 -7.98
C PHE A 18 11.19 -0.05 -8.75
N PHE A 19 11.24 -0.70 -9.92
CA PHE A 19 10.06 -1.09 -10.66
C PHE A 19 10.19 -2.55 -11.07
N TYR A 20 9.07 -3.26 -11.05
CA TYR A 20 8.97 -4.57 -11.67
C TYR A 20 7.84 -4.59 -12.69
N LYS A 21 7.98 -5.45 -13.70
CA LYS A 21 6.96 -5.66 -14.71
C LYS A 21 6.38 -7.05 -14.55
N ASN A 22 5.06 -7.15 -14.43
CA ASN A 22 4.40 -8.44 -14.53
C ASN A 22 4.59 -9.03 -15.93
N ARG A 23 4.66 -10.36 -16.02
CA ARG A 23 4.66 -11.05 -17.31
C ARG A 23 3.44 -10.64 -18.11
N ASN A 24 3.54 -10.63 -19.45
CA ASN A 24 2.40 -10.28 -20.31
C ASN A 24 1.18 -11.20 -20.07
N SER A 25 1.43 -12.48 -19.73
CA SER A 25 0.38 -13.44 -19.32
C SER A 25 -0.31 -13.10 -18.00
N ARG A 26 0.21 -12.14 -17.23
CA ARG A 26 -0.35 -11.58 -16.00
C ARG A 26 -0.63 -10.08 -16.15
N GLY A 27 -1.13 -9.69 -17.32
CA GLY A 27 -1.55 -8.31 -17.63
C GLY A 27 -0.43 -7.35 -18.04
N GLY A 28 0.85 -7.72 -17.93
CA GLY A 28 1.97 -6.98 -18.52
C GLY A 28 2.25 -5.58 -17.94
N LYS A 29 1.59 -5.19 -16.84
CA LYS A 29 1.73 -3.87 -16.22
C LYS A 29 3.05 -3.71 -15.47
N ILE A 30 3.51 -2.47 -15.37
CA ILE A 30 4.64 -2.05 -14.53
C ILE A 30 4.09 -1.63 -13.16
N TYR A 31 4.80 -1.99 -12.11
CA TYR A 31 4.49 -1.70 -10.72
C TYR A 31 5.70 -1.01 -10.09
N ALA A 32 5.44 0.02 -9.28
CA ALA A 32 6.46 0.66 -8.46
C ALA A 32 6.67 -0.18 -7.19
N GLY A 33 7.91 -0.50 -6.89
CA GLY A 33 8.32 -1.32 -5.76
C GLY A 33 9.32 -2.42 -6.15
N PRO A 34 9.85 -3.17 -5.16
CA PRO A 34 9.62 -2.97 -3.72
C PRO A 34 10.21 -1.65 -3.19
N LEU A 35 9.80 -1.26 -1.99
CA LEU A 35 10.45 -0.16 -1.26
C LEU A 35 11.89 -0.56 -0.92
N TRP A 36 12.78 0.43 -0.90
CA TRP A 36 14.20 0.22 -0.67
C TRP A 36 14.81 1.46 0.01
N ASP A 37 15.84 1.22 0.83
CA ASP A 37 16.77 2.24 1.35
C ASP A 37 16.10 3.44 2.05
N CYS A 38 15.53 3.19 3.23
CA CYS A 38 14.77 4.19 4.00
C CYS A 38 15.49 4.63 5.29
N ASP A 39 16.81 4.54 5.33
CA ASP A 39 17.68 5.02 6.40
C ASP A 39 17.87 6.55 6.38
N LEU A 40 17.79 7.17 5.18
CA LEU A 40 17.81 8.63 4.98
C LEU A 40 16.40 9.24 5.03
N SER A 41 15.61 8.82 6.01
CA SER A 41 14.17 9.12 6.13
C SER A 41 13.81 9.50 7.56
N PHE A 42 12.54 9.82 7.80
CA PHE A 42 11.98 10.02 9.14
C PHE A 42 12.68 11.08 9.98
N GLY A 43 13.08 12.18 9.34
CA GLY A 43 13.73 13.29 10.03
C GLY A 43 15.26 13.18 10.13
N ASN A 44 15.85 12.06 9.70
CA ASN A 44 17.29 11.81 9.89
C ASN A 44 18.20 12.65 8.97
N ALA A 45 17.80 12.82 7.70
CA ALA A 45 18.61 13.54 6.71
C ALA A 45 18.66 15.04 7.00
N ASP A 46 19.85 15.55 7.38
CA ASP A 46 20.10 16.96 7.72
C ASP A 46 20.41 17.86 6.50
N TYR A 47 20.16 17.35 5.30
CA TYR A 47 20.37 18.01 4.02
C TYR A 47 19.13 17.86 3.12
N CYS A 48 19.05 18.63 2.03
CA CYS A 48 17.90 18.65 1.11
C CYS A 48 16.53 18.77 1.80
N ASN A 49 16.48 19.45 2.97
CA ASN A 49 15.29 19.53 3.84
C ASN A 49 14.68 18.17 4.27
N GLY A 50 15.43 17.07 4.25
CA GLY A 50 14.93 15.74 4.63
C GLY A 50 14.45 15.64 6.09
N TRP A 51 14.98 16.50 6.96
CA TRP A 51 14.55 16.64 8.34
C TRP A 51 13.22 17.36 8.50
N ASN A 52 12.75 18.08 7.47
CA ASN A 52 11.53 18.86 7.54
C ASN A 52 10.31 17.95 7.43
N THR A 53 9.33 18.15 8.30
CA THR A 53 8.04 17.42 8.26
C THR A 53 7.12 17.92 7.14
N LYS A 54 7.48 19.03 6.49
CA LYS A 54 6.72 19.70 5.43
C LYS A 54 7.40 19.55 4.08
N GLY A 55 6.62 19.76 3.02
CA GLY A 55 7.08 19.65 1.64
C GLY A 55 6.88 18.25 1.07
N TRP A 56 7.02 18.11 -0.24
CA TRP A 56 6.80 16.85 -0.95
C TRP A 56 8.11 16.30 -1.48
N GLY A 57 8.39 15.03 -1.22
CA GLY A 57 9.62 14.39 -1.69
C GLY A 57 9.70 14.34 -3.23
N TYR A 58 8.55 14.29 -3.92
CA TYR A 58 8.52 14.34 -5.39
C TYR A 58 8.94 15.70 -5.96
N ASP A 59 8.94 16.78 -5.16
CA ASP A 59 9.40 18.13 -5.53
C ASP A 59 10.88 18.35 -5.20
N PHE A 60 11.67 17.26 -5.10
CA PHE A 60 13.09 17.28 -4.74
C PHE A 60 13.95 18.33 -5.47
N ALA A 61 13.65 18.64 -6.74
CA ALA A 61 14.37 19.67 -7.49
C ALA A 61 14.37 21.04 -6.80
N THR A 62 13.29 21.34 -6.06
CA THR A 62 13.12 22.54 -5.25
C THR A 62 13.81 22.40 -3.90
N GLU A 63 13.70 21.22 -3.27
CA GLU A 63 14.27 20.93 -1.95
C GLU A 63 15.80 20.80 -1.96
N CYS A 64 16.37 20.36 -3.08
CA CYS A 64 17.81 20.18 -3.27
C CYS A 64 18.30 20.66 -4.63
N PRO A 65 18.40 22.00 -4.82
CA PRO A 65 18.87 22.55 -6.08
C PRO A 65 20.34 22.18 -6.32
N GLY A 66 20.64 21.64 -7.50
CA GLY A 66 22.03 21.38 -7.94
C GLY A 66 22.57 19.97 -7.72
N ASP A 67 21.79 19.05 -7.14
CA ASP A 67 22.19 17.64 -6.94
C ASP A 67 22.42 16.87 -8.26
N GLY A 68 21.83 17.33 -9.37
CA GLY A 68 22.02 16.78 -10.71
C GLY A 68 21.21 15.52 -11.00
N TRP A 69 20.77 14.80 -9.96
CA TRP A 69 19.80 13.71 -10.06
C TRP A 69 18.41 14.26 -9.76
N TYR A 70 17.61 14.45 -10.80
CA TYR A 70 16.25 14.97 -10.67
C TYR A 70 15.21 13.84 -10.72
N PRO A 71 14.07 13.97 -10.02
CA PRO A 71 12.96 13.05 -10.17
C PRO A 71 12.55 12.94 -11.64
N PRO A 72 12.29 11.73 -12.16
CA PRO A 72 11.77 11.56 -13.50
C PRO A 72 10.43 12.29 -13.68
N PHE A 73 10.21 12.81 -14.90
CA PHE A 73 9.05 13.66 -15.23
C PHE A 73 7.68 13.02 -14.97
N TRP A 74 7.59 11.68 -14.94
CA TRP A 74 6.32 10.98 -14.82
C TRP A 74 5.66 11.12 -13.46
N TRP A 75 6.42 11.38 -12.39
CA TRP A 75 5.83 11.63 -11.06
C TRP A 75 4.93 12.87 -11.09
N GLN A 76 5.43 13.96 -11.66
CA GLN A 76 4.65 15.18 -11.89
C GLN A 76 3.50 14.95 -12.87
N LYS A 77 3.66 14.06 -13.86
CA LYS A 77 2.55 13.71 -14.77
C LYS A 77 1.42 12.97 -14.07
N PHE A 78 1.71 12.03 -13.18
CA PHE A 78 0.67 11.39 -12.37
C PHE A 78 -0.07 12.40 -11.50
N LEU A 79 0.66 13.31 -10.86
CA LEU A 79 0.06 14.35 -10.01
C LEU A 79 -0.71 15.42 -10.80
N SER A 80 -0.53 15.50 -12.12
CA SER A 80 -1.31 16.38 -12.99
C SER A 80 -2.67 15.79 -13.40
N ASP A 81 -2.90 14.49 -13.19
CA ASP A 81 -4.18 13.83 -13.48
C ASP A 81 -5.12 13.88 -12.25
N PRO A 82 -6.27 14.58 -12.33
CA PRO A 82 -7.22 14.65 -11.22
C PRO A 82 -7.72 13.28 -10.75
N ASN A 83 -7.85 12.29 -11.65
CA ASN A 83 -8.29 10.95 -11.27
C ASN A 83 -7.25 10.25 -10.39
N PHE A 84 -5.98 10.34 -10.76
CA PHE A 84 -4.88 9.78 -9.98
C PHE A 84 -4.81 10.45 -8.61
N VAL A 85 -4.86 11.78 -8.57
CA VAL A 85 -4.75 12.55 -7.33
C VAL A 85 -5.92 12.26 -6.38
N ASN A 86 -7.16 12.17 -6.89
CA ASN A 86 -8.31 11.77 -6.07
C ASN A 86 -8.18 10.34 -5.53
N GLN A 87 -7.68 9.40 -6.35
CA GLN A 87 -7.42 8.03 -5.90
C GLN A 87 -6.30 7.97 -4.86
N LEU A 88 -5.26 8.79 -5.00
CA LEU A 88 -4.18 8.93 -4.03
C LEU A 88 -4.72 9.43 -2.69
N LYS A 89 -5.56 10.48 -2.68
CA LYS A 89 -6.24 10.99 -1.48
C LYS A 89 -7.08 9.90 -0.82
N CYS A 90 -7.92 9.20 -1.57
CA CYS A 90 -8.74 8.12 -1.01
C CYS A 90 -7.89 6.99 -0.44
N ARG A 91 -6.81 6.61 -1.12
CA ARG A 91 -5.92 5.55 -0.64
C ARG A 91 -5.21 5.96 0.65
N TRP A 92 -4.79 7.21 0.75
CA TRP A 92 -4.22 7.79 1.96
C TRP A 92 -5.23 7.73 3.11
N GLU A 93 -6.42 8.29 2.93
CA GLU A 93 -7.48 8.28 3.95
C GLU A 93 -7.88 6.86 4.39
N PHE A 94 -7.91 5.91 3.45
CA PHE A 94 -8.14 4.50 3.77
C PHE A 94 -7.06 3.94 4.70
N PHE A 95 -5.78 4.15 4.38
CA PHE A 95 -4.69 3.64 5.22
C PHE A 95 -4.55 4.38 6.56
N ARG A 96 -4.91 5.66 6.62
CA ARG A 96 -4.94 6.44 7.87
C ARG A 96 -5.94 5.92 8.90
N LYS A 97 -7.00 5.24 8.45
CA LYS A 97 -7.97 4.52 9.32
C LYS A 97 -7.47 3.14 9.77
N GLY A 98 -6.33 2.67 9.26
CA GLY A 98 -5.81 1.34 9.53
C GLY A 98 -4.30 1.38 9.75
N PRO A 99 -3.49 0.72 8.89
CA PRO A 99 -2.06 0.49 9.16
C PRO A 99 -1.23 1.76 9.33
N LEU A 100 -1.67 2.88 8.77
CA LEU A 100 -0.98 4.16 8.89
C LEU A 100 -1.61 5.08 9.94
N SER A 101 -2.49 4.59 10.83
CA SER A 101 -2.95 5.38 11.99
C SER A 101 -1.77 5.65 12.92
N ILE A 102 -1.80 6.78 13.64
CA ILE A 102 -0.71 7.14 14.57
C ILE A 102 -0.51 6.06 15.64
N GLU A 103 -1.61 5.52 16.17
CA GLU A 103 -1.61 4.44 17.15
C GLU A 103 -0.95 3.17 16.60
N ASN A 104 -1.28 2.74 15.38
CA ASN A 104 -0.70 1.53 14.79
C ASN A 104 0.79 1.71 14.49
N ILE A 105 1.21 2.90 14.06
CA ILE A 105 2.62 3.21 13.83
C ILE A 105 3.39 3.20 15.16
N TYR A 106 2.88 3.89 16.19
CA TYR A 106 3.51 3.93 17.51
C TYR A 106 3.60 2.53 18.14
N ASN A 107 2.53 1.74 18.09
CA ASN A 107 2.54 0.36 18.56
C ASN A 107 3.62 -0.48 17.85
N ARG A 108 3.81 -0.27 16.54
CA ARG A 108 4.86 -0.96 15.79
C ARG A 108 6.26 -0.49 16.22
N MET A 109 6.46 0.81 16.41
CA MET A 109 7.73 1.37 16.88
C MET A 109 8.06 0.87 18.29
N ASP A 110 7.10 0.85 19.20
CA ASP A 110 7.25 0.35 20.56
C ASP A 110 7.57 -1.15 20.57
N SER A 111 6.90 -1.93 19.73
CA SER A 111 7.20 -3.35 19.58
C SER A 111 8.63 -3.59 19.08
N ILE A 112 9.13 -2.78 18.14
CA ILE A 112 10.51 -2.89 17.64
C ILE A 112 11.52 -2.41 18.70
N SER A 113 11.25 -1.28 19.34
CA SER A 113 12.10 -0.72 20.41
C SER A 113 12.25 -1.73 21.56
N GLY A 114 11.13 -2.31 22.01
CA GLY A 114 11.14 -3.35 23.05
C GLY A 114 11.89 -4.62 22.63
N TYR A 115 11.82 -5.02 21.36
CA TYR A 115 12.62 -6.14 20.83
C TYR A 115 14.12 -5.82 20.80
N LEU A 116 14.49 -4.56 20.59
CA LEU A 116 15.88 -4.11 20.49
C LEU A 116 16.51 -3.70 21.83
N ASP A 117 15.75 -3.68 22.93
CA ASP A 117 16.18 -3.10 24.22
C ASP A 117 17.55 -3.60 24.69
N GLU A 118 17.80 -4.91 24.66
CA GLU A 118 19.10 -5.48 25.06
C GLU A 118 20.20 -5.24 24.01
N ALA A 119 19.83 -5.27 22.72
CA ALA A 119 20.79 -5.14 21.62
C ALA A 119 21.33 -3.73 21.47
N GLN A 120 20.47 -2.71 21.64
CA GLN A 120 20.89 -1.31 21.56
C GLN A 120 21.87 -0.94 22.68
N GLN A 121 21.70 -1.48 23.89
CA GLN A 121 22.63 -1.24 25.01
C GLN A 121 24.05 -1.70 24.66
N ARG A 122 24.19 -2.96 24.20
CA ARG A 122 25.50 -3.49 23.74
C ARG A 122 26.09 -2.67 22.59
N ASN A 123 25.24 -2.17 21.70
CA ASN A 123 25.67 -1.34 20.58
C ASN A 123 26.28 -0.03 21.10
N PHE A 124 25.59 0.70 21.97
CA PHE A 124 26.07 1.99 22.45
C PHE A 124 27.16 1.90 23.53
N ASP A 125 27.28 0.75 24.23
CA ASP A 125 28.48 0.44 25.02
C ASP A 125 29.72 0.29 24.14
N ARG A 126 29.57 -0.34 22.96
CA ARG A 126 30.66 -0.55 22.02
C ARG A 126 30.99 0.71 21.21
N TRP A 127 29.96 1.43 20.81
CA TRP A 127 30.01 2.65 20.00
C TRP A 127 29.22 3.76 20.70
N PRO A 128 29.84 4.51 21.63
CA PRO A 128 29.17 5.54 22.42
C PRO A 128 28.94 6.81 21.58
N ILE A 129 27.98 6.75 20.65
CA ILE A 129 27.69 7.82 19.68
C ILE A 129 26.36 8.54 19.93
N LEU A 130 25.59 8.15 20.95
CA LEU A 130 24.40 8.91 21.36
C LEU A 130 24.83 10.32 21.82
N GLY A 131 24.03 11.34 21.49
CA GLY A 131 24.38 12.75 21.73
C GLY A 131 25.54 13.25 20.87
N THR A 132 26.00 12.48 19.89
CA THR A 132 27.10 12.86 18.99
C THR A 132 26.65 12.78 17.54
N TYR A 133 26.99 13.80 16.77
CA TYR A 133 26.71 13.81 15.34
C TYR A 133 27.50 12.75 14.57
N VAL A 134 26.76 11.90 13.85
CA VAL A 134 27.28 10.98 12.83
C VAL A 134 26.47 11.23 11.57
N TRP A 135 27.15 11.61 10.48
CA TRP A 135 26.45 12.01 9.26
C TRP A 135 25.64 10.86 8.64
N PRO A 136 24.40 11.12 8.18
CA PRO A 136 23.56 12.29 8.45
C PRO A 136 22.68 12.05 9.69
N ASN A 137 22.50 13.07 10.53
CA ASN A 137 21.63 12.97 11.71
C ASN A 137 21.23 14.36 12.24
N TYR A 138 20.03 14.83 11.88
CA TYR A 138 19.55 16.17 12.26
C TYR A 138 19.32 16.31 13.77
N LEU A 139 20.05 17.24 14.42
CA LEU A 139 19.99 17.50 15.87
C LEU A 139 20.39 16.30 16.75
N ALA A 140 21.32 15.45 16.28
CA ALA A 140 21.80 14.29 17.05
C ALA A 140 22.31 14.66 18.45
N GLU A 141 22.94 15.83 18.60
CA GLU A 141 23.56 16.29 19.84
C GLU A 141 22.55 16.65 20.93
N THR A 142 21.25 16.73 20.60
CA THR A 142 20.19 16.96 21.59
C THR A 142 19.56 15.68 22.11
N ARG A 143 20.03 14.50 21.66
CA ARG A 143 19.46 13.18 21.97
C ARG A 143 20.56 12.27 22.52
N GLU A 144 20.70 12.25 23.84
CA GLU A 144 21.79 11.55 24.54
C GLU A 144 21.45 10.08 24.85
N THR A 145 20.21 9.66 24.63
CA THR A 145 19.72 8.32 24.91
C THR A 145 19.00 7.69 23.71
N TYR A 146 18.97 6.35 23.66
CA TYR A 146 18.20 5.62 22.64
C TYR A 146 16.70 5.94 22.69
N SER A 147 16.14 6.18 23.89
CA SER A 147 14.73 6.57 24.04
C SER A 147 14.45 7.90 23.36
N GLU A 148 15.34 8.89 23.52
CA GLU A 148 15.17 10.21 22.88
C GLU A 148 15.25 10.13 21.35
N GLU A 149 16.04 9.21 20.78
CA GLU A 149 16.02 8.93 19.34
C GLU A 149 14.68 8.34 18.88
N VAL A 150 14.11 7.40 19.64
CA VAL A 150 12.78 6.83 19.35
C VAL A 150 11.69 7.88 19.47
N ASP A 151 11.74 8.71 20.51
CA ASP A 151 10.75 9.77 20.75
C ASP A 151 10.82 10.86 19.67
N PHE A 152 12.03 11.27 19.27
CA PHE A 152 12.21 12.19 18.13
C PHE A 152 11.58 11.64 16.85
N MET A 153 11.83 10.37 16.53
CA MET A 153 11.25 9.75 15.34
C MET A 153 9.73 9.68 15.41
N LYS A 154 9.16 9.40 16.60
CA LYS A 154 7.70 9.40 16.80
C LYS A 154 7.10 10.78 16.58
N ASP A 155 7.65 11.80 17.22
CA ASP A 155 7.19 13.17 17.10
C ASP A 155 7.27 13.65 15.65
N TRP A 156 8.40 13.37 14.98
CA TRP A 156 8.56 13.70 13.56
C TRP A 156 7.50 13.02 12.69
N ILE A 157 7.23 11.72 12.92
CA ILE A 157 6.20 10.98 12.18
C ILE A 157 4.81 11.58 12.44
N SER A 158 4.49 11.94 13.67
CA SER A 158 3.21 12.58 14.01
C SER A 158 3.03 13.87 13.23
N ASP A 159 4.00 14.77 13.32
CA ASP A 159 3.98 16.06 12.62
C ASP A 159 3.90 15.89 11.10
N ARG A 160 4.59 14.87 10.56
CA ARG A 160 4.56 14.55 9.13
C ARG A 160 3.19 14.04 8.71
N LEU A 161 2.57 13.15 9.49
CA LEU A 161 1.22 12.63 9.20
C LEU A 161 0.19 13.76 9.21
N ASP A 162 0.24 14.63 10.22
CA ASP A 162 -0.67 15.77 10.34
C ASP A 162 -0.49 16.72 9.14
N TRP A 163 0.75 17.00 8.75
CA TRP A 163 1.01 17.83 7.58
C TRP A 163 0.48 17.20 6.28
N ILE A 164 0.68 15.89 6.07
CA ILE A 164 0.14 15.19 4.89
C ILE A 164 -1.38 15.20 4.93
N ASP A 165 -2.01 14.95 6.08
CA ASP A 165 -3.47 14.96 6.24
C ASP A 165 -4.08 16.30 5.77
N GLU A 166 -3.42 17.42 6.12
CA GLU A 166 -3.80 18.77 5.72
C GLU A 166 -3.49 19.12 4.26
N ASN A 167 -2.39 18.62 3.70
CA ASN A 167 -1.85 19.12 2.43
C ASN A 167 -1.99 18.16 1.25
N ILE A 168 -2.27 16.87 1.47
CA ILE A 168 -2.35 15.89 0.39
C ILE A 168 -3.46 16.27 -0.59
N PRO A 169 -3.14 16.46 -1.89
CA PRO A 169 -4.05 17.06 -2.85
C PRO A 169 -5.18 16.10 -3.25
N GLY A 170 -6.24 16.68 -3.81
CA GLY A 170 -7.40 15.95 -4.29
C GLY A 170 -8.56 15.93 -3.31
N THR A 171 -9.64 15.32 -3.76
CA THR A 171 -10.86 15.11 -3.00
C THR A 171 -11.18 13.63 -3.00
N CYS A 172 -11.35 13.02 -1.82
CA CYS A 172 -11.90 11.68 -1.76
C CYS A 172 -13.43 11.73 -1.90
N ASN A 173 -13.89 12.02 -3.11
CA ASN A 173 -15.29 11.88 -3.45
C ASN A 173 -15.55 10.41 -3.73
N ILE A 174 -16.04 9.71 -2.71
CA ILE A 174 -16.69 8.41 -2.87
C ILE A 174 -18.02 8.67 -3.59
N SER A 175 -17.95 9.06 -4.87
CA SER A 175 -19.07 8.95 -5.79
C SER A 175 -19.52 7.51 -5.62
N GLY A 176 -20.78 7.26 -5.20
CA GLY A 176 -21.26 5.98 -4.65
C GLY A 176 -21.13 4.73 -5.52
N ILE A 177 -20.35 4.77 -6.59
CA ILE A 177 -19.70 3.62 -7.19
C ILE A 177 -18.36 3.48 -6.46
N SER A 178 -18.37 2.77 -5.33
CA SER A 178 -17.14 2.16 -4.85
C SER A 178 -16.59 1.35 -6.01
N GLU A 179 -15.47 1.78 -6.61
CA GLU A 179 -14.63 0.78 -7.25
C GLU A 179 -14.31 -0.19 -6.12
N PRO A 180 -14.74 -1.45 -6.25
CA PRO A 180 -14.50 -2.41 -5.21
C PRO A 180 -13.01 -2.68 -5.28
N TYR A 181 -12.27 -1.96 -4.45
CA TYR A 181 -10.91 -2.29 -4.09
C TYR A 181 -10.96 -3.57 -3.28
N PHE A 182 -11.32 -4.68 -3.92
CA PHE A 182 -11.07 -5.99 -3.38
C PHE A 182 -11.26 -7.13 -4.39
N ALA A 183 -10.18 -7.43 -5.13
CA ALA A 183 -9.64 -8.76 -5.38
C ALA A 183 -8.47 -8.61 -6.37
N ILE A 184 -7.26 -8.39 -5.85
CA ILE A 184 -6.06 -8.54 -6.67
C ILE A 184 -5.97 -10.04 -6.99
N ASN A 185 -5.79 -10.40 -8.26
CA ASN A 185 -5.54 -11.77 -8.72
C ASN A 185 -6.71 -12.78 -8.59
N VAL A 186 -7.93 -12.44 -9.02
CA VAL A 186 -8.98 -13.46 -9.21
C VAL A 186 -8.67 -14.36 -10.41
N PHE A 187 -8.49 -15.66 -10.17
CA PHE A 187 -8.35 -16.67 -11.21
C PHE A 187 -9.47 -17.69 -11.12
N LEU A 188 -10.10 -17.98 -12.26
CA LEU A 188 -11.06 -19.07 -12.41
C LEU A 188 -10.55 -20.06 -13.46
N TYR A 189 -10.29 -21.29 -13.07
CA TYR A 189 -9.74 -22.30 -13.99
C TYR A 189 -10.19 -23.74 -13.64
N PRO A 190 -10.37 -24.62 -14.65
CA PRO A 190 -10.35 -24.31 -16.06
C PRO A 190 -11.60 -23.52 -16.47
N ASN A 191 -11.46 -22.66 -17.48
CA ASN A 191 -12.56 -22.02 -18.17
C ASN A 191 -12.23 -22.04 -19.67
N PRO A 192 -12.91 -22.85 -20.50
CA PRO A 192 -14.18 -23.54 -20.24
C PRO A 192 -14.12 -24.64 -19.17
N VAL A 193 -15.21 -24.82 -18.42
CA VAL A 193 -15.37 -25.79 -17.33
C VAL A 193 -16.25 -26.96 -17.74
N LYS A 194 -15.89 -28.18 -17.31
CA LYS A 194 -16.75 -29.36 -17.41
C LYS A 194 -17.49 -29.56 -16.09
N ASP A 195 -16.92 -30.26 -15.11
CA ASP A 195 -17.64 -30.58 -13.87
C ASP A 195 -17.16 -29.76 -12.66
N ARG A 196 -15.92 -29.26 -12.69
CA ARG A 196 -15.32 -28.49 -11.58
C ARG A 196 -14.42 -27.39 -12.07
N ALA A 197 -14.49 -26.24 -11.40
CA ALA A 197 -13.52 -25.16 -11.52
C ALA A 197 -12.95 -24.79 -10.16
N VAL A 198 -11.78 -24.16 -10.17
CA VAL A 198 -11.12 -23.59 -9.01
C VAL A 198 -11.20 -22.07 -9.15
N LEU A 199 -11.74 -21.42 -8.12
CA LEU A 199 -11.69 -19.98 -7.94
C LEU A 199 -10.62 -19.66 -6.91
N SER A 200 -9.61 -18.88 -7.29
CA SER A 200 -8.54 -18.41 -6.42
C SER A 200 -8.52 -16.89 -6.40
N PHE A 201 -8.42 -16.29 -5.21
CA PHE A 201 -8.26 -14.86 -5.00
C PHE A 201 -7.67 -14.60 -3.61
N GLU A 202 -7.17 -13.39 -3.36
CA GLU A 202 -6.56 -13.01 -2.08
C GLU A 202 -7.47 -12.04 -1.32
N SER A 203 -7.70 -12.28 -0.01
CA SER A 203 -8.44 -11.43 0.92
C SER A 203 -7.56 -10.68 1.91
N ASP A 204 -7.81 -9.38 2.12
CA ASP A 204 -7.05 -8.54 3.08
C ASP A 204 -7.63 -8.59 4.49
N ILE A 205 -8.95 -8.71 4.59
CA ILE A 205 -9.72 -8.80 5.84
C ILE A 205 -10.80 -9.89 5.70
N PRO A 206 -11.39 -10.37 6.80
CA PRO A 206 -12.54 -11.26 6.72
C PRO A 206 -13.72 -10.49 6.08
N ARG A 207 -14.40 -11.09 5.10
CA ARG A 207 -15.53 -10.46 4.40
C ARG A 207 -16.66 -11.43 4.12
N ASP A 208 -17.89 -10.93 4.16
CA ASP A 208 -19.09 -11.65 3.73
C ASP A 208 -19.27 -11.51 2.22
N ILE A 209 -18.39 -12.17 1.47
CA ILE A 209 -18.44 -12.19 0.01
C ILE A 209 -19.32 -13.34 -0.45
N GLN A 210 -20.18 -13.09 -1.42
CA GLN A 210 -20.97 -14.09 -2.12
C GLN A 210 -20.42 -14.33 -3.53
N VAL A 211 -20.28 -15.60 -3.90
CA VAL A 211 -19.96 -16.01 -5.27
C VAL A 211 -21.23 -16.54 -5.91
N THR A 212 -21.68 -15.88 -6.98
CA THR A 212 -22.91 -16.23 -7.70
C THR A 212 -22.63 -16.55 -9.15
N LEU A 213 -23.39 -17.48 -9.72
CA LEU A 213 -23.41 -17.77 -11.15
C LEU A 213 -24.73 -17.31 -11.74
N ILE A 214 -24.66 -16.48 -12.78
CA ILE A 214 -25.81 -15.83 -13.40
C ILE A 214 -25.89 -16.31 -14.86
N SER A 215 -27.04 -16.84 -15.28
CA SER A 215 -27.26 -17.18 -16.69
C SER A 215 -27.29 -15.93 -17.56
N MET A 216 -26.92 -16.02 -18.85
CA MET A 216 -26.90 -14.84 -19.75
C MET A 216 -28.27 -14.17 -19.94
N ASN A 217 -29.35 -14.88 -19.62
CA ASN A 217 -30.72 -14.34 -19.66
C ASN A 217 -31.13 -13.69 -18.33
N GLY A 218 -30.25 -13.68 -17.31
CA GLY A 218 -30.44 -13.03 -16.01
C GLY A 218 -31.41 -13.75 -15.05
N ASN A 219 -32.03 -14.85 -15.47
CA ASN A 219 -33.14 -15.48 -14.74
C ASN A 219 -32.69 -16.45 -13.64
N GLU A 220 -31.48 -17.01 -13.73
CA GLU A 220 -30.99 -18.00 -12.78
C GLU A 220 -29.76 -17.44 -12.08
N THR A 221 -29.85 -17.31 -10.75
CA THR A 221 -28.73 -16.94 -9.88
C THR A 221 -28.49 -18.08 -8.90
N THR A 222 -27.36 -18.75 -9.02
CA THR A 222 -26.97 -19.82 -8.08
C THR A 222 -25.89 -19.29 -7.15
N LEU A 223 -26.13 -19.34 -5.83
CA LEU A 223 -25.11 -19.07 -4.82
C LEU A 223 -24.18 -20.29 -4.73
N ILE A 224 -22.89 -20.07 -4.97
CA ILE A 224 -21.87 -21.13 -4.93
C ILE A 224 -21.09 -21.11 -3.62
N HIS A 225 -20.89 -19.93 -3.02
CA HIS A 225 -20.15 -19.79 -1.76
C HIS A 225 -20.48 -18.49 -1.03
N GLN A 226 -20.32 -18.48 0.30
CA GLN A 226 -20.49 -17.31 1.14
C GLN A 226 -19.45 -17.27 2.28
N GLY A 227 -18.79 -16.12 2.46
CA GLY A 227 -17.88 -15.81 3.56
C GLY A 227 -16.42 -16.24 3.32
N PHE A 228 -15.45 -15.41 3.73
CA PHE A 228 -14.02 -15.71 3.59
C PHE A 228 -13.16 -15.15 4.72
N GLU A 229 -12.02 -15.81 4.92
CA GLU A 229 -10.95 -15.39 5.83
C GLU A 229 -9.90 -14.51 5.13
N PRO A 230 -9.06 -13.78 5.89
CA PRO A 230 -7.87 -13.13 5.33
C PRO A 230 -6.90 -14.15 4.71
N GLY A 231 -6.18 -13.73 3.67
CA GLY A 231 -5.18 -14.53 2.96
C GLY A 231 -5.68 -15.12 1.63
N GLU A 232 -4.90 -16.05 1.08
CA GLU A 232 -5.22 -16.74 -0.17
C GLU A 232 -6.43 -17.66 0.01
N GLN A 233 -7.46 -17.44 -0.80
CA GLN A 233 -8.66 -18.25 -0.86
C GLN A 233 -8.59 -19.15 -2.10
N ILE A 234 -8.80 -20.45 -1.91
CA ILE A 234 -8.87 -21.44 -2.99
C ILE A 234 -10.16 -22.24 -2.82
N LEU A 235 -11.12 -22.00 -3.71
CA LEU A 235 -12.42 -22.65 -3.69
C LEU A 235 -12.57 -23.62 -4.85
N SER A 236 -13.02 -24.84 -4.56
CA SER A 236 -13.49 -25.75 -5.60
C SER A 236 -14.98 -25.53 -5.82
N LEU A 237 -15.34 -25.05 -7.01
CA LEU A 237 -16.71 -24.82 -7.45
C LEU A 237 -17.20 -26.04 -8.23
N ASP A 238 -18.38 -26.55 -7.87
CA ASP A 238 -19.04 -27.67 -8.56
C ASP A 238 -19.96 -27.14 -9.67
N PHE A 239 -19.71 -27.59 -10.90
CA PHE A 239 -20.49 -27.26 -12.10
C PHE A 239 -21.26 -28.48 -12.65
N SER A 240 -21.25 -29.62 -11.94
CA SER A 240 -21.85 -30.87 -12.42
C SER A 240 -23.36 -30.80 -12.67
N GLN A 241 -24.06 -29.93 -11.93
CA GLN A 241 -25.50 -29.69 -12.07
C GLN A 241 -25.82 -28.44 -12.92
N VAL A 242 -24.79 -27.77 -13.46
CA VAL A 242 -24.96 -26.58 -14.30
C VAL A 242 -25.09 -27.03 -15.75
N GLU A 243 -26.13 -26.56 -16.44
CA GLU A 243 -26.36 -26.86 -17.85
C GLU A 243 -25.25 -26.28 -18.75
N ASN A 244 -25.11 -26.87 -19.94
CA ASN A 244 -24.15 -26.38 -20.93
C ASN A 244 -24.56 -24.99 -21.43
N GLY A 245 -23.64 -24.02 -21.35
CA GLY A 245 -23.97 -22.64 -21.65
C GLY A 245 -22.90 -21.63 -21.27
N VAL A 246 -23.24 -20.36 -21.45
CA VAL A 246 -22.43 -19.22 -21.02
C VAL A 246 -23.07 -18.60 -19.79
N TYR A 247 -22.23 -18.29 -18.80
CA TYR A 247 -22.65 -17.71 -17.54
C TYR A 247 -21.74 -16.54 -17.17
N LEU A 248 -22.23 -15.67 -16.28
CA LEU A 248 -21.43 -14.67 -15.58
C LEU A 248 -21.22 -15.15 -14.15
N LEU A 249 -19.98 -15.40 -13.77
CA LEU A 249 -19.62 -15.57 -12.37
C LEU A 249 -19.38 -14.19 -11.77
N ARG A 250 -20.09 -13.89 -10.70
CA ARG A 250 -20.09 -12.61 -10.03
C ARG A 250 -19.73 -12.81 -8.57
N ILE A 251 -18.82 -12.00 -8.09
CA ILE A 251 -18.41 -11.96 -6.70
C ILE A 251 -18.95 -10.65 -6.13
N THR A 252 -19.67 -10.69 -5.01
CA THR A 252 -20.27 -9.51 -4.36
C THR A 252 -19.90 -9.42 -2.89
N ASP A 253 -19.58 -8.24 -2.40
CA ASP A 253 -19.35 -7.91 -0.98
C ASP A 253 -20.43 -6.92 -0.54
N ASN A 254 -21.26 -7.28 0.44
CA ASN A 254 -22.36 -6.43 0.92
C ASN A 254 -23.21 -5.80 -0.22
N HIS A 255 -23.57 -6.60 -1.23
CA HIS A 255 -24.34 -6.21 -2.44
C HIS A 255 -23.57 -5.39 -3.50
N THR A 256 -22.31 -5.03 -3.24
CA THR A 256 -21.44 -4.38 -4.22
C THR A 256 -20.75 -5.46 -5.07
N ILE A 257 -20.77 -5.31 -6.40
CA ILE A 257 -20.11 -6.24 -7.33
C ILE A 257 -18.61 -6.02 -7.28
N ILE A 258 -17.86 -6.95 -6.69
CA ILE A 258 -16.40 -6.85 -6.56
C ILE A 258 -15.63 -7.38 -7.76
N TYR A 259 -16.17 -8.41 -8.41
CA TYR A 259 -15.58 -8.99 -9.62
C TYR A 259 -16.65 -9.65 -10.47
N SER A 260 -16.46 -9.67 -11.78
CA SER A 260 -17.32 -10.40 -12.70
C SER A 260 -16.50 -10.97 -13.85
N THR A 261 -16.73 -12.23 -14.21
CA THR A 261 -16.09 -12.87 -15.36
C THR A 261 -17.05 -13.80 -16.10
N LYS A 262 -16.77 -14.03 -17.38
CA LYS A 262 -17.52 -14.97 -18.21
C LYS A 262 -17.04 -16.39 -17.93
N VAL A 263 -17.95 -17.32 -17.76
CA VAL A 263 -17.69 -18.77 -17.62
C VAL A 263 -18.39 -19.52 -18.74
N VAL A 264 -17.72 -20.50 -19.34
CA VAL A 264 -18.30 -21.37 -20.37
C VAL A 264 -18.37 -22.79 -19.85
N LYS A 265 -19.58 -23.34 -19.71
CA LYS A 265 -19.85 -24.73 -19.34
C LYS A 265 -20.14 -25.54 -20.60
N TYR A 266 -19.47 -26.68 -20.74
CA TYR A 266 -19.63 -27.61 -21.88
C TYR A 266 -19.72 -29.07 -21.44
#